data_AF-A0AA39JYR2-F1
#
_entry.id   AF-A0AA39JYR2-F1
#
_cell.length_a   1.000
_cell.length_b   1.000
_cell.length_c   1.000
_cell.angle_alpha   90.00
_cell.angle_beta   90.00
_cell.angle_gamma   90.00
#
_symmetry.space_group_name_H-M   'P 1'
#
loop_
_entity.id
_entity.type
_entity.pdbx_description
1 polymer ?
#
loop_
_entity_poly.entity_id
_entity_poly.type
_entity_poly.pdbx_seq_one_letter_code
_entity_poly.pdbx_strand_id
1 'polypeptide(L)'
;MLSAASSFCTFTTLTHQRIAMAPTPAAKIEIVQNLIHHPNYYSLRIRQLVVNEVDITELMLSIFSTDRGSGAERADPLGISVGYTKEGKLAALAIADEARCCIIEFNWRSPPPTRQEKMELLQKHVLCRSIGEIYAFDAAQIAMVLWSELGVKVARAVDIQSVFSDSDFPAERKPLFAIQACFGDSDNIRLNEKNIDLAFNDLTYNREEINRMRVDILERAWVSRLLPSHENGISTFSTAKPIDTSGLDGQFLDTLETLARVSEDSRRVSHLKPVATNHQFSDARSSSSKTDGKSIDARSSAYNDRFRGSQDVITTFRTESGEQFRRRGQVANVKGRKATLTFDGSVMNKSVESITSKGRDAPTKAEAKRESVIRRTLQGDLSIFQDNPWICNILLHHNSSNNDTDQSLVWPESWFPPSKPNTQMLTIMPSPDSGNPARHHLNDSQQQALDHMLCTDPITLIQGPPGTGKTSVIAAFVHCALAEGKSGIWLIAQSNVAVKNIAEKLLKTNFKDWKLLVSDDFRFDWHEDLYLLIQSHIIPSADFWFQTPQKLQGIKVFLCTLSMLSSKINKFTFVVPLRCMVVDEASQIKVAEYINVFTGFKSTLQKICFIGDDKQCKYYF
;
A
#
# COMPACT_ATOMS: atom_id res chain seq x y z
N MET A 1 68.23 -1.11 61.35
CA MET A 1 69.64 -1.57 61.23
C MET A 1 69.76 -2.35 59.93
N LEU A 2 70.85 -2.10 59.16
CA LEU A 2 71.50 -2.99 58.16
C LEU A 2 70.58 -3.63 57.06
N SER A 3 70.64 -3.26 55.77
CA SER A 3 71.74 -3.39 54.77
C SER A 3 72.05 -4.85 54.38
N ALA A 4 72.26 -5.26 53.11
CA ALA A 4 72.32 -4.55 51.81
C ALA A 4 72.25 -5.56 50.62
N ALA A 5 72.06 -5.07 49.38
CA ALA A 5 72.57 -5.53 48.06
C ALA A 5 72.44 -7.04 47.66
N SER A 6 72.28 -7.51 46.41
CA SER A 6 72.43 -7.01 45.02
C SER A 6 71.91 -8.14 44.05
N SER A 7 71.68 -8.01 42.74
CA SER A 7 71.80 -6.92 41.75
C SER A 7 71.00 -7.22 40.47
N PHE A 8 70.85 -6.20 39.61
CA PHE A 8 70.64 -6.19 38.14
C PHE A 8 70.12 -7.45 37.38
N CYS A 9 69.00 -7.26 36.67
CA CYS A 9 68.96 -7.52 35.22
C CYS A 9 67.97 -6.58 34.52
N THR A 10 68.46 -5.79 33.56
CA THR A 10 67.65 -4.92 32.68
C THR A 10 66.94 -5.72 31.61
N PHE A 11 65.64 -5.49 31.40
CA PHE A 11 64.96 -5.88 30.16
C PHE A 11 64.20 -4.70 29.54
N THR A 12 64.50 -4.46 28.27
CA THR A 12 64.07 -3.30 27.49
C THR A 12 62.62 -3.43 27.03
N THR A 13 61.95 -2.29 26.89
CA THR A 13 60.59 -2.16 26.37
C THR A 13 60.44 -2.74 24.95
N LEU A 14 59.45 -3.61 24.76
CA LEU A 14 58.92 -3.96 23.44
C LEU A 14 57.39 -3.93 23.48
N THR A 15 56.83 -2.85 22.95
CA THR A 15 55.38 -2.65 22.78
C THR A 15 54.86 -3.54 21.65
N HIS A 16 54.23 -4.67 21.99
CA HIS A 16 53.44 -5.43 21.04
C HIS A 16 52.14 -4.69 20.70
N GLN A 17 52.15 -3.94 19.60
CA GLN A 17 50.91 -3.61 18.89
C GLN A 17 50.20 -4.92 18.52
N ARG A 18 49.01 -5.15 19.08
CA ARG A 18 48.08 -6.14 18.53
C ARG A 18 47.58 -5.59 17.19
N ILE A 19 48.19 -6.04 16.10
CA ILE A 19 47.64 -5.89 14.76
C ILE A 19 46.25 -6.52 14.78
N ALA A 20 45.22 -5.70 14.60
CA ALA A 20 43.85 -6.19 14.42
C ALA A 20 43.83 -6.99 13.11
N MET A 21 43.64 -8.31 13.21
CA MET A 21 43.45 -9.15 12.02
C MET A 21 42.18 -8.68 11.32
N ALA A 22 42.29 -8.38 10.03
CA ALA A 22 41.12 -8.10 9.20
C ALA A 22 40.14 -9.28 9.25
N PRO A 23 38.81 -9.04 9.25
CA PRO A 23 37.84 -10.11 9.29
C PRO A 23 38.06 -11.05 8.11
N THR A 24 38.18 -12.35 8.39
CA THR A 24 38.27 -13.39 7.37
C THR A 24 37.10 -13.25 6.40
N PRO A 25 37.34 -13.12 5.08
CA PRO A 25 36.24 -12.93 4.13
C PRO A 25 35.31 -14.14 4.18
N ALA A 26 34.01 -13.89 4.29
CA ALA A 26 32.99 -14.93 4.24
C ALA A 26 33.18 -15.81 3.00
N ALA A 27 32.93 -17.11 3.14
CA ALA A 27 33.13 -18.08 2.07
C ALA A 27 32.39 -17.64 0.80
N LYS A 28 33.10 -17.60 -0.33
CA LYS A 28 32.51 -17.27 -1.63
C LYS A 28 31.53 -18.36 -2.02
N ILE A 29 30.24 -18.09 -1.88
CA ILE A 29 29.17 -18.95 -2.37
C ILE A 29 28.83 -18.50 -3.79
N GLU A 30 28.79 -19.45 -4.73
CA GLU A 30 28.33 -19.23 -6.09
C GLU A 30 26.90 -19.78 -6.20
N ILE A 31 25.93 -18.91 -6.50
CA ILE A 31 24.52 -19.28 -6.70
C ILE A 31 24.23 -19.34 -8.19
N VAL A 32 23.53 -20.38 -8.63
CA VAL A 32 22.98 -20.48 -9.99
C VAL A 32 21.55 -19.96 -9.95
N GLN A 33 21.24 -18.94 -10.75
CA GLN A 33 19.89 -18.42 -10.87
C GLN A 33 18.95 -19.44 -11.54
N ASN A 34 17.70 -19.50 -11.11
CA ASN A 34 16.72 -20.49 -11.53
C ASN A 34 15.41 -19.88 -12.11
N LEU A 35 15.39 -18.54 -12.29
CA LEU A 35 14.23 -17.79 -12.78
C LEU A 35 14.11 -17.81 -14.31
N ILE A 36 15.24 -17.74 -15.03
CA ILE A 36 15.28 -17.53 -16.48
C ILE A 36 16.13 -18.60 -17.15
N HIS A 37 15.51 -19.45 -17.96
CA HIS A 37 16.22 -20.41 -18.81
C HIS A 37 16.51 -19.75 -20.17
N HIS A 38 17.77 -19.33 -20.37
CA HIS A 38 18.27 -18.73 -21.60
C HIS A 38 19.74 -19.13 -21.78
N PRO A 39 20.26 -19.40 -23.00
CA PRO A 39 21.64 -19.89 -23.18
C PRO A 39 22.73 -19.04 -22.51
N ASN A 40 22.57 -17.71 -22.47
CA ASN A 40 23.56 -16.81 -21.84
C ASN A 40 23.48 -16.75 -20.31
N TYR A 41 22.38 -17.23 -19.70
CA TYR A 41 22.09 -17.01 -18.26
C TYR A 41 21.82 -18.30 -17.47
N TYR A 42 21.49 -19.41 -18.13
CA TYR A 42 21.06 -20.67 -17.50
C TYR A 42 22.13 -21.34 -16.61
N SER A 43 23.40 -20.97 -16.78
CA SER A 43 24.54 -21.44 -15.97
C SER A 43 25.26 -20.31 -15.23
N LEU A 44 24.69 -19.09 -15.21
CA LEU A 44 25.35 -17.92 -14.62
C LEU A 44 25.51 -18.12 -13.11
N ARG A 45 26.77 -18.09 -12.67
CA ARG A 45 27.14 -18.18 -11.25
C ARG A 45 27.29 -16.79 -10.66
N ILE A 46 26.29 -16.39 -9.87
CA ILE A 46 26.28 -15.14 -9.14
C ILE A 46 27.22 -15.29 -7.94
N ARG A 47 28.28 -14.47 -7.89
CA ARG A 47 29.21 -14.42 -6.75
C ARG A 47 28.57 -13.65 -5.61
N GLN A 48 28.29 -14.34 -4.51
CA GLN A 48 27.70 -13.76 -3.32
C GLN A 48 28.76 -13.30 -2.33
N LEU A 49 28.57 -12.09 -1.79
CA LEU A 49 29.12 -11.64 -0.51
C LEU A 49 27.94 -11.39 0.45
N VAL A 50 28.09 -11.77 1.72
CA VAL A 50 27.16 -11.41 2.80
C VAL A 50 27.94 -10.65 3.88
N VAL A 51 27.42 -9.50 4.30
CA VAL A 51 28.07 -8.57 5.23
C VAL A 51 27.04 -8.12 6.27
N ASN A 52 27.43 -8.01 7.53
CA ASN A 52 26.58 -7.36 8.53
C ASN A 52 26.68 -5.84 8.39
N GLU A 53 25.63 -5.08 8.74
CA GLU A 53 25.65 -3.62 8.62
C GLU A 53 26.87 -2.96 9.32
N VAL A 54 27.37 -3.55 10.42
CA VAL A 54 28.52 -3.04 11.18
C VAL A 54 29.86 -3.26 10.48
N ASP A 55 29.95 -4.29 9.63
CA ASP A 55 31.17 -4.69 8.91
C ASP A 55 31.31 -4.00 7.55
N ILE A 56 30.38 -3.10 7.20
CA ILE A 56 30.43 -2.31 5.98
C ILE A 56 31.71 -1.46 5.94
N THR A 57 32.38 -1.48 4.79
CA THR A 57 33.56 -0.66 4.50
C THR A 57 33.40 0.04 3.15
N GLU A 58 34.04 1.20 2.98
CA GLU A 58 34.03 1.92 1.70
C GLU A 58 34.58 1.06 0.55
N LEU A 59 35.61 0.24 0.79
CA LEU A 59 36.16 -0.69 -0.20
C LEU A 59 35.18 -1.79 -0.65
N MET A 60 34.21 -2.17 0.19
CA MET A 60 33.16 -3.13 -0.18
C MET A 60 32.08 -2.50 -1.07
N LEU A 61 31.74 -1.23 -0.85
CA LEU A 61 30.64 -0.56 -1.56
C LEU A 61 31.12 0.21 -2.81
N SER A 62 32.31 0.78 -2.77
CA SER A 62 32.92 1.51 -3.90
C SER A 62 33.02 0.68 -5.18
N ILE A 63 33.03 -0.66 -5.08
CA ILE A 63 33.02 -1.56 -6.25
C ILE A 63 31.80 -1.36 -7.16
N PHE A 64 30.68 -0.86 -6.61
CA PHE A 64 29.42 -0.61 -7.32
C PHE A 64 29.34 0.80 -7.92
N SER A 65 30.19 1.73 -7.48
CA SER A 65 30.26 3.12 -7.95
C SER A 65 31.51 3.44 -8.77
N THR A 66 32.60 2.68 -8.62
CA THR A 66 33.90 2.96 -9.24
C THR A 66 34.55 1.72 -9.85
N ASP A 67 35.30 1.92 -10.92
CA ASP A 67 36.19 0.90 -11.48
C ASP A 67 37.49 0.79 -10.65
N ARG A 68 37.91 -0.44 -10.34
CA ARG A 68 39.09 -0.70 -9.49
C ARG A 68 40.43 -0.40 -10.17
N GLY A 69 40.49 -0.38 -11.50
CA GLY A 69 41.70 -0.13 -12.28
C GLY A 69 41.88 1.35 -12.65
N SER A 70 40.80 2.03 -13.04
CA SER A 70 40.85 3.44 -13.47
C SER A 70 40.41 4.45 -12.41
N GLY A 71 39.69 4.03 -11.38
CA GLY A 71 39.05 4.92 -10.40
C GLY A 71 37.86 5.71 -10.97
N ALA A 72 37.50 5.50 -12.24
CA ALA A 72 36.39 6.21 -12.88
C ALA A 72 35.03 5.78 -12.32
N GLU A 73 34.08 6.70 -12.32
CA GLU A 73 32.69 6.41 -11.93
C GLU A 73 32.04 5.42 -12.91
N ARG A 74 31.27 4.47 -12.38
CA ARG A 74 30.56 3.47 -13.17
C ARG A 74 29.12 3.90 -13.37
N ALA A 75 28.70 4.01 -14.63
CA ALA A 75 27.32 4.27 -15.02
C ALA A 75 26.45 2.99 -15.10
N ASP A 76 27.04 1.81 -14.89
CA ASP A 76 26.33 0.53 -15.00
C ASP A 76 25.04 0.54 -14.16
N PRO A 77 23.93 -0.01 -14.69
CA PRO A 77 22.76 -0.30 -13.88
C PRO A 77 23.12 -1.08 -12.60
N LEU A 78 22.38 -0.86 -11.52
CA LEU A 78 22.39 -1.72 -10.34
C LEU A 78 20.99 -2.24 -10.08
N GLY A 79 20.87 -3.49 -9.67
CA GLY A 79 19.61 -4.05 -9.18
C GLY A 79 19.60 -4.09 -7.66
N ILE A 80 18.49 -3.73 -7.02
CA ILE A 80 18.33 -3.91 -5.56
C ILE A 80 17.07 -4.68 -5.21
N SER A 81 17.11 -5.35 -4.05
CA SER A 81 15.95 -6.01 -3.46
C SER A 81 16.08 -6.05 -1.94
N VAL A 82 14.95 -6.09 -1.24
CA VAL A 82 14.91 -6.14 0.23
C VAL A 82 14.33 -7.46 0.73
N GLY A 83 14.66 -7.78 1.98
CA GLY A 83 14.09 -8.88 2.74
C GLY A 83 13.61 -8.39 4.10
N TYR A 84 12.45 -8.86 4.54
CA TYR A 84 11.78 -8.42 5.76
C TYR A 84 11.74 -9.50 6.84
N THR A 85 11.63 -9.12 8.12
CA THR A 85 11.29 -10.07 9.18
C THR A 85 9.82 -10.51 9.08
N LYS A 86 9.41 -11.49 9.90
CA LYS A 86 7.99 -11.90 10.01
C LYS A 86 7.10 -10.75 10.48
N GLU A 87 7.64 -9.83 11.27
CA GLU A 87 7.01 -8.60 11.76
C GLU A 87 7.06 -7.45 10.73
N GLY A 88 7.65 -7.69 9.55
CA GLY A 88 7.71 -6.74 8.44
C GLY A 88 8.82 -5.70 8.52
N LYS A 89 9.79 -5.80 9.44
CA LYS A 89 10.96 -4.88 9.53
C LYS A 89 12.03 -5.20 8.49
N LEU A 90 12.84 -4.23 8.08
CA LEU A 90 13.92 -4.42 7.11
C LEU A 90 15.05 -5.27 7.70
N ALA A 91 15.17 -6.52 7.23
CA ALA A 91 16.16 -7.48 7.71
C ALA A 91 17.42 -7.53 6.83
N ALA A 92 17.26 -7.34 5.52
CA ALA A 92 18.37 -7.35 4.57
C ALA A 92 18.12 -6.49 3.32
N LEU A 93 19.20 -6.04 2.68
CA LEU A 93 19.24 -5.40 1.37
C LEU A 93 20.23 -6.17 0.48
N ALA A 94 19.77 -6.66 -0.66
CA ALA A 94 20.61 -7.20 -1.72
C ALA A 94 20.89 -6.14 -2.78
N ILE A 95 22.13 -6.08 -3.25
CA ILE A 95 22.63 -5.21 -4.32
C ILE A 95 23.29 -6.11 -5.36
N ALA A 96 22.96 -5.92 -6.65
CA ALA A 96 23.44 -6.73 -7.76
C ALA A 96 24.00 -5.86 -8.90
N ASP A 97 25.17 -6.25 -9.41
CA ASP A 97 25.63 -5.88 -10.75
C ASP A 97 25.63 -7.12 -11.67
N GLU A 98 26.27 -7.02 -12.83
CA GLU A 98 26.35 -8.08 -13.84
C GLU A 98 26.92 -9.41 -13.31
N ALA A 99 27.90 -9.36 -12.40
CA ALA A 99 28.70 -10.53 -12.00
C ALA A 99 28.82 -10.73 -10.48
N ARG A 100 28.37 -9.77 -9.68
CA ARG A 100 28.56 -9.74 -8.22
C ARG A 100 27.27 -9.31 -7.54
N CYS A 101 26.96 -9.96 -6.42
CA CYS A 101 25.93 -9.49 -5.52
C CYS A 101 26.42 -9.42 -4.07
N CYS A 102 25.96 -8.40 -3.35
CA CYS A 102 26.21 -8.21 -1.93
C CYS A 102 24.87 -8.21 -1.19
N ILE A 103 24.74 -9.03 -0.13
CA ILE A 103 23.66 -8.91 0.86
C ILE A 103 24.21 -8.18 2.08
N ILE A 104 23.54 -7.11 2.49
CA ILE A 104 23.74 -6.42 3.75
C ILE A 104 22.64 -6.89 4.72
N GLU A 105 23.01 -7.42 5.88
CA GLU A 105 22.07 -7.82 6.94
C GLU A 105 22.02 -6.77 8.07
N PHE A 106 20.84 -6.19 8.33
CA PHE A 106 20.64 -5.09 9.29
C PHE A 106 20.24 -5.60 10.67
N ASN A 107 20.99 -5.25 11.72
CA ASN A 107 20.81 -5.77 13.07
C ASN A 107 20.38 -4.65 14.03
N TRP A 108 19.08 -4.55 14.34
CA TRP A 108 18.51 -3.49 15.20
C TRP A 108 19.00 -3.48 16.67
N ARG A 109 20.06 -4.23 17.01
CA ARG A 109 20.81 -4.18 18.28
C ARG A 109 22.15 -3.42 18.18
N SER A 110 22.56 -2.98 16.99
CA SER A 110 23.79 -2.21 16.76
C SER A 110 23.70 -0.78 17.35
N PRO A 111 24.77 -0.21 17.92
CA PRO A 111 24.74 1.14 18.49
C PRO A 111 24.55 2.23 17.40
N PRO A 112 23.81 3.32 17.67
CA PRO A 112 23.43 4.31 16.65
C PRO A 112 24.57 5.02 15.90
N PRO A 113 25.63 5.57 16.54
CA PRO A 113 26.58 6.43 15.83
C PRO A 113 27.42 5.67 14.81
N THR A 114 27.82 4.44 15.11
CA THR A 114 28.49 3.56 14.14
C THR A 114 27.59 3.18 12.98
N ARG A 115 26.26 3.15 13.18
CA ARG A 115 25.31 2.82 12.11
C ARG A 115 25.21 3.95 11.09
N GLN A 116 25.19 5.20 11.54
CA GLN A 116 25.09 6.39 10.68
C GLN A 116 26.23 6.43 9.64
N GLU A 117 27.49 6.30 10.06
CA GLU A 117 28.66 6.27 9.16
C GLU A 117 28.51 5.21 8.05
N LYS A 118 28.03 4.00 8.39
CA LYS A 118 27.84 2.92 7.41
C LYS A 118 26.66 3.19 6.47
N MET A 119 25.62 3.85 6.96
CA MET A 119 24.46 4.27 6.16
C MET A 119 24.81 5.40 5.20
N GLU A 120 25.67 6.35 5.60
CA GLU A 120 26.24 7.38 4.72
C GLU A 120 27.09 6.78 3.60
N LEU A 121 27.92 5.76 3.90
CA LEU A 121 28.66 5.01 2.87
C LEU A 121 27.73 4.26 1.90
N LEU A 122 26.68 3.62 2.41
CA LEU A 122 25.66 2.94 1.59
C LEU A 122 24.92 3.92 0.67
N GLN A 123 24.57 5.10 1.19
CA GLN A 123 23.95 6.16 0.42
C GLN A 123 24.90 6.66 -0.68
N LYS A 124 26.12 7.07 -0.33
CA LYS A 124 27.13 7.61 -1.25
C LYS A 124 27.48 6.64 -2.40
N HIS A 125 27.74 5.37 -2.09
CA HIS A 125 28.32 4.43 -3.06
C HIS A 125 27.30 3.57 -3.82
N VAL A 126 26.05 3.53 -3.37
CA VAL A 126 25.01 2.67 -3.96
C VAL A 126 23.71 3.44 -4.21
N LEU A 127 23.09 4.01 -3.17
CA LEU A 127 21.70 4.49 -3.26
C LEU A 127 21.54 5.89 -3.87
N CYS A 128 22.57 6.73 -3.79
CA CYS A 128 22.62 8.09 -4.34
C CYS A 128 23.92 8.28 -5.16
N ARG A 129 24.21 7.32 -6.05
CA ARG A 129 25.30 7.43 -7.02
C ARG A 129 25.10 8.66 -7.91
N SER A 130 26.21 9.34 -8.22
CA SER A 130 26.30 10.45 -9.16
C SER A 130 25.83 10.07 -10.58
N ILE A 131 26.13 8.84 -11.01
CA ILE A 131 25.81 8.32 -12.34
C ILE A 131 25.31 6.87 -12.29
N GLY A 132 24.49 6.51 -13.27
CA GLY A 132 23.82 5.21 -13.38
C GLY A 132 22.51 5.14 -12.60
N GLU A 133 21.60 4.30 -13.07
CA GLU A 133 20.30 4.05 -12.45
C GLU A 133 20.34 2.85 -11.50
N ILE A 134 19.42 2.87 -10.54
CA ILE A 134 19.12 1.72 -9.69
C ILE A 134 17.78 1.16 -10.16
N TYR A 135 17.63 -0.16 -10.21
CA TYR A 135 16.41 -0.82 -10.67
C TYR A 135 15.89 -1.75 -9.58
N ALA A 136 14.59 -1.68 -9.31
CA ALA A 136 13.94 -2.59 -8.39
C ALA A 136 12.46 -2.77 -8.69
N PHE A 137 11.93 -3.93 -8.31
CA PHE A 137 10.50 -4.11 -8.12
C PHE A 137 10.08 -3.41 -6.84
N ASP A 138 8.94 -2.71 -6.88
CA ASP A 138 8.41 -1.92 -5.77
C ASP A 138 9.44 -0.93 -5.18
N ALA A 139 10.16 -0.24 -6.08
CA ALA A 139 11.24 0.67 -5.75
C ALA A 139 10.77 1.86 -4.87
N ALA A 140 9.52 2.29 -5.04
CA ALA A 140 8.90 3.29 -4.18
C ALA A 140 8.78 2.81 -2.73
N GLN A 141 8.28 1.59 -2.52
CA GLN A 141 8.16 0.99 -1.18
C GLN A 141 9.55 0.71 -0.57
N ILE A 142 10.53 0.29 -1.39
CA ILE A 142 11.93 0.13 -0.98
C ILE A 142 12.52 1.47 -0.50
N ALA A 143 12.34 2.55 -1.25
CA ALA A 143 12.82 3.88 -0.85
C ALA A 143 12.18 4.35 0.47
N MET A 144 10.89 4.08 0.69
CA MET A 144 10.19 4.44 1.93
C MET A 144 10.63 3.64 3.16
N VAL A 145 10.99 2.35 3.02
CA VAL A 145 11.58 1.59 4.14
C VAL A 145 13.03 1.97 4.42
N LEU A 146 13.82 2.21 3.37
CA LEU A 146 15.19 2.67 3.52
C LEU A 146 15.25 4.02 4.26
N TRP A 147 14.32 4.94 3.96
CA TRP A 147 14.16 6.16 4.74
C TRP A 147 13.68 5.89 6.17
N SER A 148 12.57 5.19 6.38
CA SER A 148 11.97 5.05 7.73
C SER A 148 12.77 4.17 8.72
N GLU A 149 13.52 3.17 8.26
CA GLU A 149 14.28 2.27 9.14
C GLU A 149 15.79 2.52 9.20
N LEU A 150 16.37 3.21 8.20
CA LEU A 150 17.81 3.49 8.12
C LEU A 150 18.15 4.99 8.04
N GLY A 151 17.19 5.87 7.71
CA GLY A 151 17.44 7.28 7.46
C GLY A 151 18.17 7.56 6.14
N VAL A 152 18.31 6.58 5.24
CA VAL A 152 19.01 6.76 3.97
C VAL A 152 18.07 7.16 2.84
N LYS A 153 18.56 8.04 1.99
CA LYS A 153 17.90 8.48 0.77
C LYS A 153 18.30 7.58 -0.41
N VAL A 154 17.48 7.66 -1.46
CA VAL A 154 17.65 6.95 -2.73
C VAL A 154 17.43 7.97 -3.85
N ALA A 155 18.30 7.97 -4.85
CA ALA A 155 18.19 8.78 -6.06
C ALA A 155 18.19 7.87 -7.29
N ARG A 156 17.66 8.37 -8.42
CA ARG A 156 17.73 7.68 -9.73
C ARG A 156 17.20 6.24 -9.75
N ALA A 157 16.24 5.89 -8.89
CA ALA A 157 15.74 4.52 -8.77
C ALA A 157 14.50 4.25 -9.65
N VAL A 158 14.60 3.37 -10.64
CA VAL A 158 13.52 3.01 -11.55
C VAL A 158 12.67 1.87 -10.96
N ASP A 159 11.37 2.14 -10.78
CA ASP A 159 10.38 1.14 -10.37
C ASP A 159 9.96 0.28 -11.58
N ILE A 160 10.36 -0.98 -11.59
CA ILE A 160 10.26 -1.86 -12.76
C ILE A 160 8.81 -2.08 -13.19
N GLN A 161 7.89 -2.36 -12.26
CA GLN A 161 6.47 -2.58 -12.62
C GLN A 161 5.82 -1.30 -13.20
N SER A 162 6.26 -0.10 -12.80
CA SER A 162 5.68 1.16 -13.27
C SER A 162 5.93 1.45 -14.76
N VAL A 163 6.92 0.82 -15.38
CA VAL A 163 7.27 1.04 -16.79
C VAL A 163 6.34 0.27 -17.74
N PHE A 164 5.78 -0.86 -17.27
CA PHE A 164 4.87 -1.72 -18.05
C PHE A 164 3.40 -1.56 -17.67
N SER A 165 3.06 -0.61 -16.79
CA SER A 165 1.67 -0.35 -16.38
C SER A 165 1.21 1.04 -16.85
N ASP A 166 0.33 1.04 -17.85
CA ASP A 166 -0.27 2.24 -18.41
C ASP A 166 -0.97 3.09 -17.34
N SER A 167 -0.99 4.40 -17.58
CA SER A 167 -1.54 5.39 -16.64
C SER A 167 -3.01 5.13 -16.28
N ASP A 168 -3.33 5.43 -15.02
CA ASP A 168 -4.65 5.44 -14.36
C ASP A 168 -5.28 4.10 -13.92
N PHE A 169 -4.80 2.93 -14.36
CA PHE A 169 -5.19 1.65 -13.76
C PHE A 169 -4.02 0.70 -13.60
N PRO A 170 -3.80 0.11 -12.40
CA PRO A 170 -2.89 -1.02 -12.31
C PRO A 170 -3.53 -2.21 -13.06
N ALA A 171 -3.07 -2.44 -14.28
CA ALA A 171 -2.73 -3.82 -14.66
C ALA A 171 -1.93 -4.39 -13.49
N GLU A 172 -2.29 -5.59 -13.01
CA GLU A 172 -1.75 -6.14 -11.77
C GLU A 172 -0.22 -6.00 -11.79
N ARG A 173 0.37 -5.22 -10.87
CA ARG A 173 1.82 -4.90 -10.82
C ARG A 173 2.63 -6.14 -10.42
N LYS A 174 2.50 -7.21 -11.20
CA LYS A 174 3.07 -8.53 -10.97
C LYS A 174 4.47 -8.57 -11.57
N PRO A 175 5.50 -8.94 -10.78
CA PRO A 175 6.86 -9.07 -11.28
C PRO A 175 6.98 -9.99 -12.51
N LEU A 176 6.21 -11.09 -12.53
CA LEU A 176 6.14 -12.02 -13.67
C LEU A 176 5.80 -11.32 -14.99
N PHE A 177 4.80 -10.41 -15.00
CA PHE A 177 4.39 -9.69 -16.21
C PHE A 177 5.48 -8.75 -16.73
N ALA A 178 6.14 -8.01 -15.86
CA ALA A 178 7.24 -7.11 -16.25
C ALA A 178 8.47 -7.89 -16.76
N ILE A 179 8.73 -9.08 -16.21
CA ILE A 179 9.77 -9.99 -16.71
C ILE A 179 9.38 -10.52 -18.10
N GLN A 180 8.15 -11.04 -18.27
CA GLN A 180 7.60 -11.50 -19.55
C GLN A 180 7.69 -10.40 -20.62
N ALA A 181 7.31 -9.16 -20.30
CA ALA A 181 7.35 -8.03 -21.24
C ALA A 181 8.76 -7.67 -21.73
N CYS A 182 9.81 -7.90 -20.94
CA CYS A 182 11.19 -7.66 -21.37
C CYS A 182 11.72 -8.76 -22.30
N PHE A 183 11.37 -10.03 -22.05
CA PHE A 183 11.91 -11.18 -22.77
C PHE A 183 11.08 -11.59 -24.00
N GLY A 184 9.78 -11.33 -24.00
CA GLY A 184 8.86 -11.68 -25.08
C GLY A 184 8.68 -13.18 -25.29
N ASP A 185 7.84 -13.54 -26.27
CA ASP A 185 7.53 -14.93 -26.64
C ASP A 185 8.61 -15.55 -27.56
N SER A 186 9.89 -15.36 -27.24
CA SER A 186 10.99 -15.92 -28.03
C SER A 186 11.24 -17.40 -27.70
N ASP A 187 11.35 -18.26 -28.73
CA ASP A 187 11.49 -19.72 -28.57
C ASP A 187 12.69 -20.16 -27.71
N ASN A 188 13.69 -19.29 -27.54
CA ASN A 188 14.93 -19.56 -26.81
C ASN A 188 14.93 -19.10 -25.34
N ILE A 189 13.88 -18.42 -24.87
CA ILE A 189 13.75 -17.95 -23.49
C ILE A 189 12.56 -18.62 -22.82
N ARG A 190 12.81 -19.37 -21.75
CA ARG A 190 11.76 -19.97 -20.93
C ARG A 190 11.83 -19.44 -19.49
N LEU A 191 10.78 -18.74 -19.08
CA LEU A 191 10.63 -18.25 -17.72
C LEU A 191 10.12 -19.36 -16.80
N ASN A 192 10.67 -19.42 -15.58
CA ASN A 192 10.19 -20.33 -14.54
C ASN A 192 9.21 -19.60 -13.63
N GLU A 193 7.96 -19.47 -14.11
CA GLU A 193 6.90 -18.70 -13.45
C GLU A 193 6.72 -19.09 -11.99
N LYS A 194 6.74 -20.40 -11.67
CA LYS A 194 6.66 -20.91 -10.29
C LYS A 194 7.77 -20.39 -9.39
N ASN A 195 9.00 -20.25 -9.89
CA ASN A 195 10.11 -19.75 -9.09
C ASN A 195 10.07 -18.22 -8.97
N ILE A 196 9.65 -17.51 -10.03
CA ILE A 196 9.38 -16.07 -10.00
C ILE A 196 8.30 -15.77 -8.94
N ASP A 197 7.15 -16.44 -9.00
CA ASP A 197 6.07 -16.24 -8.03
C ASP A 197 6.51 -16.59 -6.59
N LEU A 198 7.32 -17.64 -6.39
CA LEU A 198 7.87 -17.96 -5.08
C LEU A 198 8.84 -16.88 -4.57
N ALA A 199 9.73 -16.38 -5.43
CA ALA A 199 10.72 -15.37 -5.08
C ALA A 199 10.07 -14.01 -4.81
N PHE A 200 8.95 -13.65 -5.44
CA PHE A 200 8.32 -12.34 -5.29
C PHE A 200 7.13 -12.30 -4.31
N ASN A 201 6.40 -13.39 -4.08
CA ASN A 201 5.25 -13.40 -3.16
C ASN A 201 5.65 -13.54 -1.68
N ASP A 202 6.84 -14.08 -1.37
CA ASP A 202 7.38 -14.10 -0.01
C ASP A 202 8.71 -13.35 0.10
N LEU A 203 8.64 -12.15 0.66
CA LEU A 203 9.79 -11.29 0.93
C LEU A 203 10.41 -11.54 2.31
N THR A 204 9.97 -12.57 3.03
CA THR A 204 10.51 -12.92 4.36
C THR A 204 11.98 -13.35 4.26
N TYR A 205 12.81 -12.83 5.16
CA TYR A 205 14.24 -13.12 5.26
C TYR A 205 14.60 -13.55 6.67
N ASN A 206 14.96 -14.82 6.83
CA ASN A 206 15.47 -15.40 8.07
C ASN A 206 16.98 -15.66 7.90
N ARG A 207 17.77 -15.17 8.86
CA ARG A 207 19.23 -15.38 8.90
C ARG A 207 19.62 -16.84 9.19
N GLU A 208 18.72 -17.61 9.79
CA GLU A 208 18.97 -19.00 10.18
C GLU A 208 18.61 -19.99 9.05
N GLU A 209 17.65 -19.66 8.19
CA GLU A 209 17.27 -20.46 7.00
C GLU A 209 18.10 -20.05 5.77
N ILE A 210 19.42 -20.14 5.94
CA ILE A 210 20.46 -19.47 5.15
C ILE A 210 20.31 -19.66 3.63
N ASN A 211 20.06 -20.87 3.13
CA ASN A 211 20.29 -21.14 1.71
C ASN A 211 19.19 -20.61 0.79
N ARG A 212 17.90 -20.80 1.12
CA ARG A 212 16.82 -20.44 0.19
C ARG A 212 16.54 -18.94 0.19
N MET A 213 16.34 -18.33 1.35
CA MET A 213 15.94 -16.92 1.43
C MET A 213 17.04 -15.96 0.94
N ARG A 214 18.31 -16.39 1.00
CA ARG A 214 19.43 -15.69 0.36
C ARG A 214 19.42 -15.81 -1.16
N VAL A 215 19.02 -16.95 -1.73
CA VAL A 215 18.81 -17.09 -3.19
C VAL A 215 17.66 -16.19 -3.63
N ASP A 216 16.49 -16.28 -2.99
CA ASP A 216 15.28 -15.55 -3.40
C ASP A 216 15.53 -14.00 -3.42
N ILE A 217 16.16 -13.41 -2.39
CA ILE A 217 16.49 -11.96 -2.39
C ILE A 217 17.56 -11.58 -3.44
N LEU A 218 18.51 -12.46 -3.71
CA LEU A 218 19.56 -12.22 -4.70
C LEU A 218 19.05 -12.31 -6.12
N GLU A 219 18.20 -13.30 -6.42
CA GLU A 219 17.56 -13.46 -7.72
C GLU A 219 16.66 -12.26 -8.04
N ARG A 220 15.92 -11.73 -7.06
CA ARG A 220 15.16 -10.47 -7.20
C ARG A 220 16.05 -9.28 -7.55
N ALA A 221 17.20 -9.12 -6.87
CA ALA A 221 18.13 -8.02 -7.18
C ALA A 221 18.79 -8.21 -8.56
N TRP A 222 19.26 -9.43 -8.87
CA TRP A 222 19.90 -9.75 -10.14
C TRP A 222 18.97 -9.61 -11.34
N VAL A 223 17.71 -10.09 -11.26
CA VAL A 223 16.76 -9.89 -12.36
C VAL A 223 16.42 -8.41 -12.52
N SER A 224 16.32 -7.64 -11.42
CA SER A 224 16.16 -6.18 -11.49
C SER A 224 17.30 -5.50 -12.25
N ARG A 225 18.55 -5.98 -12.07
CA ARG A 225 19.72 -5.54 -12.83
C ARG A 225 19.66 -5.96 -14.31
N LEU A 226 19.16 -7.15 -14.60
CA LEU A 226 19.21 -7.74 -15.94
C LEU A 226 18.24 -7.07 -16.93
N LEU A 227 16.99 -6.85 -16.52
CA LEU A 227 15.91 -6.34 -17.38
C LEU A 227 16.27 -5.07 -18.18
N PRO A 228 16.87 -4.00 -17.60
CA PRO A 228 17.24 -2.80 -18.35
C PRO A 228 18.40 -2.98 -19.33
N SER A 229 19.16 -4.08 -19.25
CA SER A 229 20.19 -4.44 -20.24
C SER A 229 19.70 -5.45 -21.28
N HIS A 230 18.44 -5.87 -21.23
CA HIS A 230 17.83 -6.67 -22.30
C HIS A 230 17.39 -5.77 -23.46
N GLU A 231 17.36 -6.29 -24.69
CA GLU A 231 17.11 -5.53 -25.92
C GLU A 231 15.81 -4.70 -25.86
N ASN A 232 14.68 -5.34 -25.55
CA ASN A 232 13.39 -4.67 -25.35
C ASN A 232 13.34 -3.79 -24.09
N GLY A 233 14.25 -4.04 -23.14
CA GLY A 233 14.35 -3.28 -21.89
C GLY A 233 14.94 -1.89 -22.12
N ILE A 234 16.06 -1.80 -22.87
CA ILE A 234 16.84 -0.55 -23.03
C ILE A 234 15.96 0.63 -23.45
N SER A 235 15.15 0.47 -24.50
CA SER A 235 14.23 1.51 -24.97
C SER A 235 13.13 1.81 -23.93
N THR A 236 12.55 0.77 -23.35
CA THR A 236 11.41 0.87 -22.43
C THR A 236 11.79 1.62 -21.14
N PHE A 237 12.88 1.22 -20.48
CA PHE A 237 13.37 1.83 -19.25
C PHE A 237 13.96 3.25 -19.45
N SER A 238 14.41 3.61 -20.66
CA SER A 238 14.96 4.95 -20.94
C SER A 238 13.96 6.09 -20.72
N THR A 239 12.66 5.79 -20.77
CA THR A 239 11.56 6.77 -20.57
C THR A 239 11.01 6.81 -19.15
N ALA A 240 11.50 5.92 -18.28
CA ALA A 240 10.95 5.76 -16.93
C ALA A 240 11.31 6.96 -16.03
N LYS A 241 10.31 7.50 -15.32
CA LYS A 241 10.56 8.53 -14.30
C LYS A 241 11.19 7.87 -13.07
N PRO A 242 12.39 8.29 -12.63
CA PRO A 242 13.02 7.73 -11.44
C PRO A 242 12.29 8.15 -10.16
N ILE A 243 12.33 7.28 -9.17
CA ILE A 243 12.08 7.53 -7.75
C ILE A 243 13.29 8.28 -7.20
N ASP A 244 13.02 9.44 -6.59
CA ASP A 244 14.03 10.25 -5.92
C ASP A 244 13.50 10.73 -4.56
N THR A 245 14.21 10.38 -3.49
CA THR A 245 14.01 10.94 -2.15
C THR A 245 15.11 11.90 -1.76
N SER A 246 16.22 11.94 -2.50
CA SER A 246 17.34 12.87 -2.29
C SER A 246 16.88 14.32 -2.38
N GLY A 247 16.14 14.65 -3.46
CA GLY A 247 15.50 15.95 -3.69
C GLY A 247 14.26 16.25 -2.84
N LEU A 248 13.91 15.39 -1.87
CA LEU A 248 12.92 15.67 -0.84
C LEU A 248 13.65 16.08 0.44
N ASP A 249 14.21 17.28 0.44
CA ASP A 249 14.89 17.93 1.55
C ASP A 249 14.27 19.31 1.86
N GLY A 250 14.82 20.00 2.88
CA GLY A 250 14.33 21.30 3.33
C GLY A 250 12.81 21.31 3.54
N GLN A 251 12.11 22.15 2.78
CA GLN A 251 10.65 22.32 2.81
C GLN A 251 9.83 21.06 2.42
N PHE A 252 10.46 20.00 1.89
CA PHE A 252 9.78 18.75 1.52
C PHE A 252 10.04 17.58 2.47
N LEU A 253 10.81 17.80 3.54
CA LEU A 253 11.12 16.75 4.51
C LEU A 253 9.84 16.17 5.16
N ASP A 254 8.89 17.02 5.54
CA ASP A 254 7.62 16.60 6.15
C ASP A 254 6.73 15.80 5.19
N THR A 255 6.87 16.04 3.88
CA THR A 255 6.22 15.21 2.85
C THR A 255 6.87 13.83 2.82
N LEU A 256 8.20 13.75 2.80
CA LEU A 256 8.93 12.48 2.82
C LEU A 256 8.62 11.65 4.09
N GLU A 257 8.64 12.27 5.27
CA GLU A 257 8.31 11.59 6.53
C GLU A 257 6.86 11.12 6.56
N THR A 258 5.92 11.94 6.09
CA THR A 258 4.50 11.57 6.00
C THR A 258 4.28 10.40 5.04
N LEU A 259 4.89 10.42 3.86
CA LEU A 259 4.83 9.33 2.88
C LEU A 259 5.42 8.03 3.46
N ALA A 260 6.56 8.13 4.16
CA ALA A 260 7.22 6.98 4.77
C ALA A 260 6.40 6.37 5.91
N ARG A 261 5.80 7.19 6.79
CA ARG A 261 4.88 6.77 7.85
C ARG A 261 3.65 6.06 7.27
N VAL A 262 3.05 6.60 6.21
CA VAL A 262 1.92 5.98 5.49
C VAL A 262 2.31 4.63 4.89
N SER A 263 3.47 4.56 4.23
CA SER A 263 3.98 3.33 3.61
C SER A 263 4.30 2.25 4.65
N GLU A 264 4.92 2.63 5.77
CA GLU A 264 5.20 1.73 6.87
C GLU A 264 3.91 1.13 7.47
N ASP A 265 2.90 1.96 7.71
CA ASP A 265 1.62 1.52 8.25
C ASP A 265 0.93 0.50 7.33
N SER A 266 0.88 0.77 6.03
CA SER A 266 0.35 -0.15 5.02
C SER A 266 1.16 -1.45 4.95
N ARG A 267 2.50 -1.38 5.01
CA ARG A 267 3.39 -2.54 5.03
C ARG A 267 3.17 -3.42 6.26
N ARG A 268 3.06 -2.81 7.46
CA ARG A 268 2.79 -3.54 8.72
C ARG A 268 1.44 -4.25 8.67
N VAL A 269 0.38 -3.57 8.21
CA VAL A 269 -0.95 -4.21 8.01
C VAL A 269 -0.84 -5.40 7.05
N SER A 270 -0.11 -5.25 5.95
CA SER A 270 0.08 -6.33 4.96
C SER A 270 0.83 -7.54 5.57
N HIS A 271 1.83 -7.31 6.42
CA HIS A 271 2.58 -8.41 7.06
C HIS A 271 1.77 -9.16 8.13
N LEU A 272 0.76 -8.53 8.75
CA LEU A 272 -0.20 -9.19 9.64
C LEU A 272 -1.20 -10.09 8.88
N LYS A 273 -1.41 -9.89 7.57
CA LYS A 273 -2.27 -10.77 6.76
C LYS A 273 -1.64 -12.18 6.69
N PRO A 274 -2.43 -13.25 6.82
CA PRO A 274 -1.90 -14.62 6.79
C PRO A 274 -1.23 -14.93 5.44
N VAL A 275 -0.11 -15.65 5.48
CA VAL A 275 0.64 -16.13 4.29
C VAL A 275 0.02 -17.39 3.64
N ALA A 276 -0.99 -17.96 4.30
CA ALA A 276 -1.83 -19.03 3.77
C ALA A 276 -3.21 -18.98 4.45
N THR A 277 -4.28 -19.05 3.66
CA THR A 277 -5.65 -19.02 4.18
C THR A 277 -6.35 -20.34 3.90
N ASN A 278 -6.79 -21.04 4.95
CA ASN A 278 -7.65 -22.21 4.82
C ASN A 278 -9.09 -21.72 4.57
N HIS A 279 -9.66 -22.11 3.44
CA HIS A 279 -10.99 -21.64 3.02
C HIS A 279 -12.08 -22.57 3.54
N GLN A 280 -13.12 -22.00 4.16
CA GLN A 280 -14.36 -22.70 4.46
C GLN A 280 -15.25 -22.77 3.21
N PHE A 281 -15.72 -23.96 2.86
CA PHE A 281 -16.60 -24.19 1.70
C PHE A 281 -17.72 -25.18 2.02
N SER A 282 -18.88 -25.03 1.38
CA SER A 282 -20.04 -25.92 1.56
C SER A 282 -20.06 -27.07 0.54
N ASP A 283 -19.54 -26.80 -0.65
CA ASP A 283 -19.46 -27.72 -1.78
C ASP A 283 -18.13 -27.51 -2.50
N ALA A 284 -17.50 -28.60 -2.92
CA ALA A 284 -16.38 -28.60 -3.85
C ALA A 284 -16.47 -29.88 -4.71
N ARG A 285 -16.78 -29.74 -6.00
CA ARG A 285 -17.09 -30.85 -6.93
C ARG A 285 -16.48 -30.57 -8.30
N SER A 286 -16.30 -31.60 -9.14
CA SER A 286 -15.85 -31.42 -10.55
C SER A 286 -16.66 -30.33 -11.24
N SER A 287 -15.99 -29.44 -11.98
CA SER A 287 -16.65 -28.27 -12.57
C SER A 287 -17.68 -28.69 -13.61
N SER A 288 -18.88 -28.11 -13.54
CA SER A 288 -19.89 -28.31 -14.58
C SER A 288 -19.65 -27.43 -15.81
N SER A 289 -18.80 -26.40 -15.66
CA SER A 289 -18.46 -25.45 -16.73
C SER A 289 -17.28 -25.90 -17.60
N LYS A 290 -16.40 -26.75 -17.07
CA LYS A 290 -15.22 -27.28 -17.76
C LYS A 290 -15.15 -28.79 -17.59
N THR A 291 -15.47 -29.51 -18.65
CA THR A 291 -15.39 -30.99 -18.73
C THR A 291 -13.97 -31.52 -18.98
N ASP A 292 -12.94 -30.74 -18.61
CA ASP A 292 -11.52 -31.08 -18.79
C ASP A 292 -11.00 -32.12 -17.77
N GLY A 293 -11.79 -32.42 -16.73
CA GLY A 293 -11.40 -33.28 -15.62
C GLY A 293 -10.28 -32.71 -14.74
N LYS A 294 -9.91 -31.44 -14.95
CA LYS A 294 -8.85 -30.68 -14.26
C LYS A 294 -9.41 -29.48 -13.48
N SER A 295 -10.73 -29.28 -13.48
CA SER A 295 -11.40 -28.16 -12.85
C SER A 295 -12.38 -28.62 -11.76
N ILE A 296 -12.44 -27.90 -10.64
CA ILE A 296 -13.51 -28.04 -9.63
C ILE A 296 -14.21 -26.69 -9.40
N ASP A 297 -15.52 -26.74 -9.16
CA ASP A 297 -16.28 -25.61 -8.66
C ASP A 297 -16.44 -25.76 -7.14
N ALA A 298 -16.00 -24.74 -6.40
CA ALA A 298 -16.12 -24.64 -4.95
C ALA A 298 -17.03 -23.47 -4.55
N ARG A 299 -17.75 -23.59 -3.43
CA ARG A 299 -18.62 -22.53 -2.88
C ARG A 299 -18.18 -22.14 -1.48
N SER A 300 -17.63 -20.95 -1.31
CA SER A 300 -17.19 -20.41 -0.01
C SER A 300 -18.35 -20.26 0.97
N SER A 301 -18.10 -20.58 2.24
CA SER A 301 -19.07 -20.49 3.33
C SER A 301 -19.01 -19.15 4.07
N ALA A 302 -17.82 -18.53 4.15
CA ALA A 302 -17.58 -17.29 4.87
C ALA A 302 -16.84 -16.25 3.99
N TYR A 303 -17.10 -14.97 4.26
CA TYR A 303 -16.70 -13.85 3.40
C TYR A 303 -15.22 -13.48 3.54
N ASN A 304 -14.70 -13.55 4.77
CA ASN A 304 -13.36 -13.06 5.10
C ASN A 304 -12.27 -13.96 4.50
N ASP A 305 -12.53 -15.27 4.42
CA ASP A 305 -11.72 -16.32 3.83
C ASP A 305 -12.28 -16.81 2.47
N ARG A 306 -13.01 -15.96 1.73
CA ARG A 306 -13.47 -16.31 0.38
C ARG A 306 -12.30 -16.45 -0.60
N PHE A 307 -12.50 -17.24 -1.66
CA PHE A 307 -11.54 -17.30 -2.77
C PHE A 307 -11.46 -15.95 -3.51
N ARG A 308 -10.26 -15.57 -3.96
CA ARG A 308 -10.05 -14.43 -4.87
C ARG A 308 -9.44 -14.92 -6.18
N GLY A 309 -9.75 -14.25 -7.29
CA GLY A 309 -9.22 -14.60 -8.60
C GLY A 309 -7.68 -14.57 -8.63
N SER A 310 -7.09 -15.42 -9.48
CA SER A 310 -5.65 -15.56 -9.69
C SER A 310 -4.82 -15.99 -8.46
N GLN A 311 -5.46 -16.40 -7.36
CA GLN A 311 -4.76 -16.97 -6.20
C GLN A 311 -4.26 -18.38 -6.48
N ASP A 312 -3.03 -18.68 -6.07
CA ASP A 312 -2.51 -20.04 -5.97
C ASP A 312 -3.17 -20.77 -4.80
N VAL A 313 -3.61 -22.01 -5.05
CA VAL A 313 -4.19 -22.90 -4.03
C VAL A 313 -3.46 -24.23 -3.96
N ILE A 314 -3.37 -24.78 -2.75
CA ILE A 314 -3.13 -26.20 -2.52
C ILE A 314 -4.43 -26.84 -2.07
N THR A 315 -4.85 -27.85 -2.81
CA THR A 315 -6.04 -28.65 -2.48
C THR A 315 -5.59 -30.03 -2.04
N THR A 316 -6.05 -30.45 -0.85
CA THR A 316 -5.94 -31.84 -0.40
C THR A 316 -7.16 -32.59 -0.89
N PHE A 317 -6.91 -33.67 -1.62
CA PHE A 317 -7.92 -34.56 -2.17
C PHE A 317 -7.83 -35.93 -1.50
N ARG A 318 -8.96 -36.63 -1.43
CA ARG A 318 -9.07 -38.00 -0.96
C ARG A 318 -9.71 -38.89 -2.04
N THR A 319 -9.03 -39.98 -2.37
CA THR A 319 -9.52 -41.01 -3.31
C THR A 319 -10.61 -41.87 -2.68
N GLU A 320 -11.31 -42.65 -3.50
CA GLU A 320 -12.23 -43.70 -3.03
C GLU A 320 -11.51 -44.79 -2.20
N SER A 321 -10.21 -45.02 -2.45
CA SER A 321 -9.34 -45.89 -1.63
C SER A 321 -8.95 -45.29 -0.27
N GLY A 322 -9.35 -44.04 0.03
CA GLY A 322 -9.03 -43.34 1.27
C GLY A 322 -7.66 -42.66 1.30
N GLU A 323 -6.85 -42.79 0.24
CA GLU A 323 -5.53 -42.16 0.14
C GLU A 323 -5.65 -40.64 -0.04
N GLN A 324 -4.85 -39.89 0.71
CA GLN A 324 -4.76 -38.44 0.60
C GLN A 324 -3.60 -38.03 -0.30
N PHE A 325 -3.86 -37.10 -1.22
CA PHE A 325 -2.79 -36.45 -2.00
C PHE A 325 -3.08 -34.95 -2.17
N ARG A 326 -2.01 -34.16 -2.29
CA ARG A 326 -2.11 -32.71 -2.50
C ARG A 326 -1.82 -32.36 -3.96
N ARG A 327 -2.60 -31.44 -4.53
CA ARG A 327 -2.36 -30.82 -5.83
C ARG A 327 -2.24 -29.31 -5.67
N ARG A 328 -1.43 -28.69 -6.53
CA ARG A 328 -1.45 -27.23 -6.71
C ARG A 328 -2.40 -26.89 -7.84
N GLY A 329 -3.17 -25.83 -7.67
CA GLY A 329 -4.03 -25.26 -8.68
C GLY A 329 -4.11 -23.75 -8.52
N GLN A 330 -4.92 -23.11 -9.35
CA GLN A 330 -5.14 -21.67 -9.34
C GLN A 330 -6.64 -21.36 -9.36
N VAL A 331 -7.05 -20.30 -8.68
CA VAL A 331 -8.41 -19.76 -8.77
C VAL A 331 -8.58 -19.04 -10.12
N ALA A 332 -9.28 -19.67 -11.06
CA ALA A 332 -9.44 -19.15 -12.42
C ALA A 332 -10.57 -18.12 -12.54
N ASN A 333 -11.69 -18.32 -11.83
CA ASN A 333 -12.85 -17.43 -11.86
C ASN A 333 -13.53 -17.40 -10.50
N VAL A 334 -14.04 -16.23 -10.08
CA VAL A 334 -14.82 -16.04 -8.85
C VAL A 334 -16.02 -15.18 -9.14
N LYS A 335 -17.20 -15.61 -8.69
CA LYS A 335 -18.44 -14.81 -8.75
C LYS A 335 -19.31 -15.10 -7.53
N GLY A 336 -19.48 -14.11 -6.66
CA GLY A 336 -20.20 -14.27 -5.39
C GLY A 336 -19.46 -15.23 -4.46
N ARG A 337 -20.14 -16.28 -3.99
CA ARG A 337 -19.50 -17.36 -3.21
C ARG A 337 -18.87 -18.44 -4.09
N LYS A 338 -19.15 -18.48 -5.40
CA LYS A 338 -18.67 -19.54 -6.30
C LYS A 338 -17.29 -19.21 -6.84
N ALA A 339 -16.39 -20.19 -6.84
CA ALA A 339 -15.08 -20.11 -7.46
C ALA A 339 -14.77 -21.38 -8.26
N THR A 340 -14.16 -21.23 -9.43
CA THR A 340 -13.65 -22.35 -10.23
C THR A 340 -12.14 -22.43 -10.06
N LEU A 341 -11.66 -23.58 -9.58
CA LEU A 341 -10.24 -23.87 -9.36
C LEU A 341 -9.75 -24.81 -10.45
N THR A 342 -8.58 -24.53 -11.04
CA THR A 342 -7.98 -25.31 -12.13
C THR A 342 -6.64 -25.92 -11.72
N PHE A 343 -6.37 -27.17 -12.10
CA PHE A 343 -5.18 -27.93 -11.71
C PHE A 343 -4.35 -28.39 -12.91
N ASP A 344 -3.07 -28.68 -12.67
CA ASP A 344 -2.14 -29.17 -13.70
C ASP A 344 -2.48 -30.58 -14.22
N GLY A 345 -2.98 -31.46 -13.35
CA GLY A 345 -3.40 -32.82 -13.65
C GLY A 345 -4.84 -33.16 -13.26
N SER A 346 -5.32 -34.34 -13.69
CA SER A 346 -6.72 -34.77 -13.47
C SER A 346 -7.09 -34.91 -11.98
N VAL A 347 -8.26 -34.37 -11.64
CA VAL A 347 -8.92 -34.37 -10.33
C VAL A 347 -10.27 -35.09 -10.35
N MET A 348 -10.57 -35.83 -11.42
CA MET A 348 -11.78 -36.67 -11.54
C MET A 348 -11.88 -37.75 -10.44
N ASN A 349 -13.11 -38.00 -9.97
CA ASN A 349 -13.46 -39.03 -8.98
C ASN A 349 -12.69 -38.92 -7.66
N LYS A 350 -12.43 -37.67 -7.22
CA LYS A 350 -11.72 -37.36 -5.98
C LYS A 350 -12.54 -36.39 -5.15
N SER A 351 -12.69 -36.71 -3.87
CA SER A 351 -13.33 -35.81 -2.91
C SER A 351 -12.33 -34.75 -2.44
N VAL A 352 -12.82 -33.54 -2.15
CA VAL A 352 -12.01 -32.42 -1.68
C VAL A 352 -12.10 -32.34 -0.16
N GLU A 353 -10.94 -32.39 0.51
CA GLU A 353 -10.84 -32.38 1.97
C GLU A 353 -10.48 -30.99 2.51
N SER A 354 -9.57 -30.29 1.85
CA SER A 354 -9.21 -28.91 2.21
C SER A 354 -8.72 -28.12 1.00
N ILE A 355 -8.95 -26.82 1.02
CA ILE A 355 -8.40 -25.88 0.03
C ILE A 355 -7.72 -24.76 0.82
N THR A 356 -6.44 -24.54 0.54
CA THR A 356 -5.61 -23.52 1.19
C THR A 356 -5.00 -22.62 0.14
N SER A 357 -5.30 -21.32 0.13
CA SER A 357 -4.55 -20.37 -0.71
C SER A 357 -3.15 -20.14 -0.15
N LYS A 358 -2.23 -19.77 -1.04
CA LYS A 358 -0.86 -19.38 -0.71
C LYS A 358 -0.58 -17.93 -1.06
N GLY A 359 0.28 -17.30 -0.26
CA GLY A 359 0.61 -15.89 -0.38
C GLY A 359 -0.34 -15.02 0.44
N ARG A 360 0.01 -13.74 0.55
CA ARG A 360 -0.83 -12.73 1.18
C ARG A 360 -1.90 -12.26 0.19
N ASP A 361 -3.02 -11.78 0.71
CA ASP A 361 -4.08 -11.21 -0.13
C ASP A 361 -3.57 -10.01 -0.95
N ALA A 362 -3.89 -10.02 -2.25
CA ALA A 362 -3.59 -8.93 -3.17
C ALA A 362 -4.17 -7.57 -2.67
N PRO A 363 -3.48 -6.44 -2.94
CA PRO A 363 -3.92 -5.13 -2.50
C PRO A 363 -5.28 -4.76 -3.08
N THR A 364 -6.11 -4.15 -2.25
CA THR A 364 -7.37 -3.53 -2.65
C THR A 364 -7.12 -2.34 -3.58
N LYS A 365 -8.14 -1.92 -4.33
CA LYS A 365 -8.09 -0.70 -5.17
C LYS A 365 -7.69 0.55 -4.38
N ALA A 366 -8.01 0.61 -3.08
CA ALA A 366 -7.64 1.72 -2.21
C ALA A 366 -6.16 1.67 -1.77
N GLU A 367 -5.63 0.50 -1.45
CA GLU A 367 -4.19 0.30 -1.21
C GLU A 367 -3.39 0.63 -2.48
N ALA A 368 -3.74 0.04 -3.63
CA ALA A 368 -3.03 0.25 -4.89
C ALA A 368 -3.07 1.71 -5.41
N LYS A 369 -4.20 2.42 -5.24
CA LYS A 369 -4.29 3.85 -5.60
C LYS A 369 -3.39 4.72 -4.70
N ARG A 370 -3.25 4.38 -3.42
CA ARG A 370 -2.38 5.10 -2.47
C ARG A 370 -0.91 4.88 -2.78
N GLU A 371 -0.52 3.63 -3.07
CA GLU A 371 0.84 3.31 -3.54
C GLU A 371 1.18 4.06 -4.83
N SER A 372 0.22 4.18 -5.76
CA SER A 372 0.39 4.99 -6.98
C SER A 372 0.60 6.48 -6.68
N VAL A 373 -0.14 7.05 -5.71
CA VAL A 373 0.05 8.44 -5.24
C VAL A 373 1.43 8.65 -4.62
N ILE A 374 1.87 7.76 -3.72
CA ILE A 374 3.21 7.80 -3.12
C ILE A 374 4.26 7.75 -4.23
N ARG A 375 4.20 6.73 -5.09
CA ARG A 375 5.12 6.53 -6.21
C ARG A 375 5.20 7.76 -7.13
N ARG A 376 4.08 8.32 -7.57
CA ARG A 376 4.07 9.54 -8.41
C ARG A 376 4.73 10.73 -7.74
N THR A 377 4.54 10.90 -6.44
CA THR A 377 5.16 12.00 -5.67
C THR A 377 6.67 11.82 -5.63
N LEU A 378 7.16 10.60 -5.40
CA LEU A 378 8.59 10.29 -5.47
C LEU A 378 9.16 10.34 -6.91
N GLN A 379 8.31 10.28 -7.94
CA GLN A 379 8.65 10.54 -9.35
C GLN A 379 8.60 12.03 -9.73
N GLY A 380 8.60 12.93 -8.75
CA GLY A 380 8.65 14.38 -8.93
C GLY A 380 7.31 15.09 -9.11
N ASP A 381 6.17 14.39 -9.01
CA ASP A 381 4.84 15.01 -9.08
C ASP A 381 4.43 15.62 -7.72
N LEU A 382 5.21 16.62 -7.27
CA LEU A 382 5.04 17.25 -5.96
C LEU A 382 3.76 18.10 -5.85
N SER A 383 3.16 18.46 -6.99
CA SER A 383 1.87 19.18 -7.12
C SER A 383 0.71 18.47 -6.41
N ILE A 384 0.85 17.15 -6.20
CA ILE A 384 -0.09 16.31 -5.47
C ILE A 384 -0.17 16.73 -4.00
N PHE A 385 0.97 17.10 -3.39
CA PHE A 385 1.12 17.37 -1.95
C PHE A 385 1.25 18.88 -1.63
N GLN A 386 2.06 19.63 -2.38
CA GLN A 386 2.38 21.05 -2.10
C GLN A 386 1.14 21.96 -2.19
N ASP A 387 0.42 21.89 -3.31
CA ASP A 387 -0.69 22.79 -3.62
C ASP A 387 -2.04 22.28 -3.07
N ASN A 388 -2.02 21.28 -2.18
CA ASN A 388 -3.21 20.55 -1.78
C ASN A 388 -3.60 20.92 -0.33
N PRO A 389 -4.56 21.84 -0.13
CA PRO A 389 -4.86 22.36 1.21
C PRO A 389 -5.30 21.26 2.18
N TRP A 390 -5.93 20.18 1.70
CA TRP A 390 -6.28 19.03 2.53
C TRP A 390 -5.06 18.27 3.06
N ILE A 391 -4.04 18.11 2.23
CA ILE A 391 -2.80 17.41 2.60
C ILE A 391 -1.95 18.30 3.51
N CYS A 392 -1.77 19.57 3.13
CA CYS A 392 -1.10 20.56 3.97
C CYS A 392 -1.76 20.62 5.35
N ASN A 393 -3.09 20.83 5.42
CA ASN A 393 -3.82 21.05 6.67
C ASN A 393 -4.07 19.82 7.55
N ILE A 394 -3.95 18.59 7.03
CA ILE A 394 -4.25 17.36 7.81
C ILE A 394 -3.05 16.42 7.95
N LEU A 395 -2.14 16.38 6.97
CA LEU A 395 -1.07 15.38 6.93
C LEU A 395 0.32 15.96 7.25
N LEU A 396 0.59 17.21 6.85
CA LEU A 396 1.93 17.81 6.91
C LEU A 396 2.19 18.71 8.15
N HIS A 397 1.17 19.11 8.92
CA HIS A 397 1.29 20.00 10.11
C HIS A 397 2.14 19.47 11.28
N HIS A 398 2.76 18.29 11.19
CA HIS A 398 3.25 17.58 12.37
C HIS A 398 4.67 17.90 12.84
N ASN A 399 5.43 18.70 12.10
CA ASN A 399 6.90 18.78 12.26
C ASN A 399 7.49 20.21 12.25
N SER A 400 6.66 21.27 12.20
CA SER A 400 7.15 22.63 12.42
C SER A 400 7.67 22.75 13.86
N SER A 401 8.98 22.62 14.02
CA SER A 401 9.70 22.52 15.30
C SER A 401 9.77 23.84 16.09
N ASN A 402 8.96 24.83 15.70
CA ASN A 402 8.73 26.05 16.44
C ASN A 402 7.48 25.87 17.31
N ASN A 403 7.57 26.24 18.60
CA ASN A 403 6.45 26.20 19.55
C ASN A 403 5.37 27.28 19.28
N ASP A 404 5.12 27.64 18.01
CA ASP A 404 4.02 28.52 17.62
C ASP A 404 2.73 27.69 17.54
N THR A 405 2.01 27.64 18.66
CA THR A 405 0.69 26.98 18.80
C THR A 405 -0.43 27.64 18.00
N ASP A 406 -0.11 28.57 17.09
CA ASP A 406 -1.02 29.54 16.46
C ASP A 406 -0.90 29.59 14.92
N GLN A 407 -0.29 28.59 14.28
CA GLN A 407 -0.37 28.47 12.81
C GLN A 407 -1.78 28.02 12.37
N SER A 408 -2.64 29.02 12.13
CA SER A 408 -4.00 28.83 11.62
C SER A 408 -4.04 28.01 10.33
N LEU A 409 -4.99 27.07 10.22
CA LEU A 409 -5.21 26.27 9.02
C LEU A 409 -5.49 27.18 7.80
N VAL A 410 -4.69 27.08 6.74
CA VAL A 410 -4.79 27.95 5.57
C VAL A 410 -5.67 27.30 4.51
N TRP A 411 -6.82 27.91 4.23
CA TRP A 411 -7.80 27.41 3.26
C TRP A 411 -7.96 28.38 2.09
N PRO A 412 -8.27 27.91 0.87
CA PRO A 412 -8.46 28.81 -0.28
C PRO A 412 -9.62 29.78 -0.06
N GLU A 413 -9.36 31.08 -0.25
CA GLU A 413 -10.38 32.14 -0.08
C GLU A 413 -11.65 31.88 -0.90
N SER A 414 -11.51 31.29 -2.09
CA SER A 414 -12.61 30.94 -2.99
C SER A 414 -13.59 29.88 -2.46
N TRP A 415 -13.29 29.23 -1.33
CA TRP A 415 -14.22 28.32 -0.66
C TRP A 415 -15.19 29.06 0.25
N PHE A 416 -14.83 30.27 0.68
CA PHE A 416 -15.68 31.13 1.49
C PHE A 416 -16.47 32.05 0.55
N PRO A 417 -17.82 32.14 0.70
CA PRO A 417 -18.58 33.11 -0.06
C PRO A 417 -18.11 34.52 0.33
N PRO A 418 -18.00 35.47 -0.63
CA PRO A 418 -17.59 36.84 -0.31
C PRO A 418 -18.52 37.40 0.75
N SER A 419 -17.94 37.86 1.85
CA SER A 419 -18.68 38.38 2.99
C SER A 419 -19.54 39.56 2.53
N LYS A 420 -20.87 39.38 2.59
CA LYS A 420 -21.77 40.54 2.61
C LYS A 420 -21.31 41.43 3.78
N PRO A 421 -21.10 42.74 3.57
CA PRO A 421 -20.53 43.61 4.61
C PRO A 421 -21.50 43.71 5.80
N ASN A 422 -21.27 42.86 6.81
CA ASN A 422 -22.16 42.73 7.93
C ASN A 422 -21.77 43.71 9.03
N THR A 423 -22.16 44.97 8.84
CA THR A 423 -22.34 45.88 9.98
C THR A 423 -23.41 45.25 10.86
N GLN A 424 -23.16 45.14 12.17
CA GLN A 424 -23.96 44.40 13.18
C GLN A 424 -23.61 42.90 13.32
N MET A 425 -22.42 42.64 13.88
CA MET A 425 -22.40 41.71 15.02
C MET A 425 -23.17 42.37 16.18
N LEU A 426 -24.40 41.92 16.41
CA LEU A 426 -25.07 41.77 17.72
C LEU A 426 -26.57 41.55 17.51
N THR A 427 -27.10 40.49 18.11
CA THR A 427 -28.53 40.32 18.43
C THR A 427 -29.51 40.27 17.26
N ILE A 428 -29.69 39.07 16.68
CA ILE A 428 -30.96 38.33 16.61
C ILE A 428 -30.60 36.92 16.13
N MET A 429 -30.77 35.91 16.99
CA MET A 429 -30.86 34.54 16.52
C MET A 429 -32.13 34.43 15.66
N PRO A 430 -32.11 33.83 14.46
CA PRO A 430 -33.34 33.54 13.75
C PRO A 430 -34.23 32.68 14.64
N SER A 431 -35.50 33.05 14.75
CA SER A 431 -36.49 32.37 15.59
C SER A 431 -36.56 30.86 15.28
N PRO A 432 -36.83 29.98 16.26
CA PRO A 432 -36.84 28.52 16.05
C PRO A 432 -37.82 28.02 14.99
N ASP A 433 -38.82 28.81 14.63
CA ASP A 433 -39.85 28.49 13.64
C ASP A 433 -39.57 29.14 12.28
N SER A 434 -38.91 28.41 11.39
CA SER A 434 -39.05 28.58 9.93
C SER A 434 -38.90 27.25 9.16
N GLY A 435 -39.76 26.29 9.51
CA GLY A 435 -40.34 25.39 8.51
C GLY A 435 -39.58 24.12 8.11
N ASN A 436 -38.43 23.78 8.68
CA ASN A 436 -37.78 22.49 8.41
C ASN A 436 -38.12 21.44 9.50
N PRO A 437 -39.04 20.48 9.24
CA PRO A 437 -39.44 19.46 10.21
C PRO A 437 -38.27 18.58 10.71
N ALA A 438 -37.14 18.54 10.01
CA ALA A 438 -35.95 17.80 10.45
C ALA A 438 -35.26 18.43 11.68
N ARG A 439 -35.37 19.76 11.90
CA ARG A 439 -34.76 20.44 13.06
C ARG A 439 -35.50 20.16 14.37
N HIS A 440 -36.83 20.19 14.35
CA HIS A 440 -37.68 20.05 15.56
C HIS A 440 -37.59 18.69 16.27
N HIS A 441 -36.93 17.70 15.67
CA HIS A 441 -36.74 16.35 16.24
C HIS A 441 -35.34 16.14 16.86
N LEU A 442 -34.50 17.18 16.91
CA LEU A 442 -33.15 17.12 17.47
C LEU A 442 -33.10 17.79 18.85
N ASN A 443 -32.29 17.24 19.76
CA ASN A 443 -31.96 17.90 21.03
C ASN A 443 -30.90 19.01 20.84
N ASP A 444 -30.69 19.84 21.84
CA ASP A 444 -29.80 21.02 21.75
C ASP A 444 -28.38 20.69 21.27
N SER A 445 -27.78 19.61 21.77
CA SER A 445 -26.43 19.18 21.34
C SER A 445 -26.39 18.68 19.88
N GLN A 446 -27.48 18.04 19.42
CA GLN A 446 -27.65 17.62 18.03
C GLN A 446 -27.93 18.82 17.11
N GLN A 447 -28.62 19.85 17.59
CA GLN A 447 -28.83 21.11 16.86
C GLN A 447 -27.51 21.89 16.73
N GLN A 448 -26.72 22.02 17.80
CA GLN A 448 -25.38 22.62 17.74
C GLN A 448 -24.47 21.86 16.74
N ALA A 449 -24.45 20.53 16.78
CA ALA A 449 -23.72 19.72 15.82
C ALA A 449 -24.20 19.95 14.38
N LEU A 450 -25.50 20.04 14.15
CA LEU A 450 -26.10 20.35 12.85
C LEU A 450 -25.67 21.75 12.35
N ASP A 451 -25.74 22.77 13.20
CA ASP A 451 -25.38 24.13 12.81
C ASP A 451 -23.88 24.22 12.46
N HIS A 452 -22.98 23.58 13.21
CA HIS A 452 -21.56 23.46 12.83
C HIS A 452 -21.32 22.70 11.51
N MET A 453 -22.13 21.68 11.18
CA MET A 453 -22.08 21.05 9.85
C MET A 453 -22.56 22.00 8.74
N LEU A 454 -23.46 22.93 9.05
CA LEU A 454 -23.97 23.91 8.09
C LEU A 454 -23.08 25.15 7.96
N CYS A 455 -22.20 25.44 8.93
CA CYS A 455 -21.16 26.48 8.82
C CYS A 455 -20.25 26.27 7.60
N THR A 456 -19.63 27.35 7.12
CA THR A 456 -18.71 27.34 5.97
C THR A 456 -17.33 26.77 6.28
N ASP A 457 -17.05 26.41 7.53
CA ASP A 457 -15.75 25.86 7.96
C ASP A 457 -15.40 24.59 7.16
N PRO A 458 -14.22 24.50 6.53
CA PRO A 458 -13.85 23.34 5.74
C PRO A 458 -13.78 22.04 6.55
N ILE A 459 -13.41 22.10 7.84
CA ILE A 459 -13.42 20.94 8.73
C ILE A 459 -14.45 21.15 9.84
N THR A 460 -15.25 20.12 10.08
CA THR A 460 -16.11 20.01 11.27
C THR A 460 -15.86 18.68 11.94
N LEU A 461 -15.61 18.68 13.25
CA LEU A 461 -15.42 17.49 14.07
C LEU A 461 -16.60 17.35 15.05
N ILE A 462 -17.27 16.20 15.05
CA ILE A 462 -18.38 15.89 15.96
C ILE A 462 -18.09 14.60 16.70
N GLN A 463 -17.98 14.70 18.04
CA GLN A 463 -17.93 13.54 18.92
C GLN A 463 -19.35 13.05 19.24
N GLY A 464 -19.64 11.78 18.95
CA GLY A 464 -20.94 11.14 19.14
C GLY A 464 -20.84 9.78 19.82
N PRO A 465 -20.91 9.72 21.17
CA PRO A 465 -20.98 8.49 21.95
C PRO A 465 -22.08 7.50 21.50
N PRO A 466 -22.05 6.23 21.92
CA PRO A 466 -23.05 5.24 21.52
C PRO A 466 -24.48 5.70 21.85
N GLY A 467 -25.43 5.48 20.94
CA GLY A 467 -26.84 5.84 21.14
C GLY A 467 -27.19 7.33 21.01
N THR A 468 -26.22 8.25 20.89
CA THR A 468 -26.47 9.71 20.81
C THR A 468 -27.14 10.21 19.52
N GLY A 469 -27.48 9.30 18.59
CA GLY A 469 -28.27 9.63 17.41
C GLY A 469 -27.48 10.30 16.27
N LYS A 470 -26.16 10.05 16.14
CA LYS A 470 -25.29 10.52 15.03
C LYS A 470 -25.99 10.52 13.66
N THR A 471 -26.58 9.38 13.27
CA THR A 471 -27.26 9.24 11.97
C THR A 471 -28.51 10.13 11.82
N SER A 472 -29.16 10.54 12.91
CA SER A 472 -30.23 11.54 12.91
C SER A 472 -29.70 12.94 12.59
N VAL A 473 -28.53 13.30 13.13
CA VAL A 473 -27.86 14.57 12.80
C VAL A 473 -27.46 14.58 11.32
N ILE A 474 -26.89 13.48 10.81
CA ILE A 474 -26.54 13.33 9.38
C ILE A 474 -27.78 13.51 8.48
N ALA A 475 -28.90 12.87 8.82
CA ALA A 475 -30.13 13.00 8.05
C ALA A 475 -30.69 14.43 8.09
N ALA A 476 -30.71 15.08 9.26
CA ALA A 476 -31.14 16.46 9.39
C ALA A 476 -30.22 17.44 8.66
N PHE A 477 -28.91 17.18 8.64
CA PHE A 477 -27.94 17.93 7.83
C PHE A 477 -28.24 17.85 6.35
N VAL A 478 -28.53 16.66 5.81
CA VAL A 478 -28.92 16.51 4.40
C VAL A 478 -30.15 17.35 4.06
N HIS A 479 -31.21 17.28 4.89
CA HIS A 479 -32.42 18.09 4.69
C HIS A 479 -32.15 19.59 4.75
N CYS A 480 -31.40 20.07 5.75
CA CYS A 480 -31.10 21.50 5.90
C CYS A 480 -30.17 22.01 4.81
N ALA A 481 -29.10 21.29 4.49
CA ALA A 481 -28.13 21.70 3.48
C ALA A 481 -28.77 21.78 2.08
N LEU A 482 -29.61 20.81 1.70
CA LEU A 482 -30.34 20.85 0.43
C LEU A 482 -31.39 21.98 0.40
N ALA A 483 -32.05 22.27 1.52
CA ALA A 483 -32.99 23.41 1.62
C ALA A 483 -32.27 24.77 1.52
N GLU A 484 -31.04 24.88 2.01
CA GLU A 484 -30.13 26.02 1.83
C GLU A 484 -29.50 26.09 0.42
N GLY A 485 -29.87 25.18 -0.50
CA GLY A 485 -29.35 25.15 -1.87
C GLY A 485 -27.93 24.59 -2.01
N LYS A 486 -27.34 24.05 -0.94
CA LYS A 486 -26.04 23.34 -1.01
C LYS A 486 -26.20 22.07 -1.83
N SER A 487 -25.12 21.65 -2.49
CA SER A 487 -25.11 20.50 -3.38
C SER A 487 -23.75 19.80 -3.34
N GLY A 488 -23.67 18.59 -3.89
CA GLY A 488 -22.42 17.84 -3.91
C GLY A 488 -22.12 17.11 -2.60
N ILE A 489 -23.18 16.63 -1.93
CA ILE A 489 -23.10 15.96 -0.62
C ILE A 489 -22.86 14.46 -0.83
N TRP A 490 -21.85 13.93 -0.15
CA TRP A 490 -21.56 12.49 -0.10
C TRP A 490 -21.47 12.02 1.35
N LEU A 491 -22.11 10.90 1.67
CA LEU A 491 -22.09 10.32 3.01
C LEU A 491 -21.27 9.02 2.99
N ILE A 492 -20.20 9.02 3.78
CA ILE A 492 -19.15 8.01 3.77
C ILE A 492 -19.08 7.35 5.15
N ALA A 493 -18.71 6.08 5.20
CA ALA A 493 -18.27 5.44 6.44
C ALA A 493 -17.24 4.34 6.12
N GLN A 494 -16.62 3.77 7.16
CA GLN A 494 -15.64 2.70 6.99
C GLN A 494 -16.28 1.37 6.56
N SER A 495 -17.44 1.03 7.15
CA SER A 495 -18.11 -0.27 6.94
C SER A 495 -19.40 -0.14 6.15
N ASN A 496 -19.71 -1.17 5.35
CA ASN A 496 -20.96 -1.28 4.60
C ASN A 496 -22.21 -1.20 5.51
N VAL A 497 -22.11 -1.69 6.75
CA VAL A 497 -23.19 -1.64 7.75
C VAL A 497 -23.44 -0.21 8.22
N ALA A 498 -22.39 0.57 8.49
CA ALA A 498 -22.54 1.98 8.89
C ALA A 498 -23.21 2.80 7.77
N VAL A 499 -22.74 2.67 6.52
CA VAL A 499 -23.35 3.36 5.37
C VAL A 499 -24.81 2.94 5.17
N LYS A 500 -25.13 1.65 5.34
CA LYS A 500 -26.50 1.12 5.30
C LYS A 500 -27.39 1.72 6.38
N ASN A 501 -26.89 1.92 7.60
CA ASN A 501 -27.64 2.54 8.69
C ASN A 501 -27.97 4.02 8.39
N ILE A 502 -27.05 4.76 7.75
CA ILE A 502 -27.33 6.13 7.26
C ILE A 502 -28.43 6.10 6.19
N ALA A 503 -28.30 5.21 5.20
CA ALA A 503 -29.28 5.04 4.11
C ALA A 503 -30.70 4.74 4.62
N GLU A 504 -30.83 3.81 5.57
CA GLU A 504 -32.12 3.51 6.22
C GLU A 504 -32.67 4.68 7.03
N LYS A 505 -31.81 5.49 7.65
CA LYS A 505 -32.25 6.70 8.37
C LYS A 505 -32.78 7.76 7.39
N LEU A 506 -32.16 7.94 6.22
CA LEU A 506 -32.67 8.84 5.18
C LEU A 506 -34.09 8.45 4.74
N LEU A 507 -34.35 7.16 4.46
CA LEU A 507 -35.71 6.69 4.14
C LEU A 507 -36.71 6.94 5.27
N LYS A 508 -36.32 6.71 6.53
CA LYS A 508 -37.17 6.97 7.70
C LYS A 508 -37.52 8.46 7.85
N THR A 509 -36.66 9.36 7.36
CA THR A 509 -36.94 10.80 7.23
C THR A 509 -37.59 11.20 5.89
N ASN A 510 -38.12 10.23 5.13
CA ASN A 510 -38.75 10.39 3.82
C ASN A 510 -37.87 11.06 2.74
N PHE A 511 -36.54 11.03 2.88
CA PHE A 511 -35.62 11.46 1.84
C PHE A 511 -35.25 10.31 0.91
N LYS A 512 -35.45 10.49 -0.41
CA LYS A 512 -35.30 9.43 -1.43
C LYS A 512 -34.38 9.80 -2.60
N ASP A 513 -33.94 11.06 -2.70
CA ASP A 513 -33.12 11.57 -3.82
C ASP A 513 -31.63 11.22 -3.64
N TRP A 514 -31.35 9.95 -3.34
CA TRP A 514 -30.02 9.44 -3.07
C TRP A 514 -29.79 8.06 -3.66
N LYS A 515 -28.53 7.69 -3.87
CA LYS A 515 -28.13 6.32 -4.22
C LYS A 515 -26.92 5.85 -3.40
N LEU A 516 -26.92 4.56 -3.06
CA LEU A 516 -25.85 3.89 -2.33
C LEU A 516 -25.00 3.06 -3.32
N LEU A 517 -23.73 3.41 -3.45
CA LEU A 517 -22.75 2.69 -4.25
C LEU A 517 -22.10 1.59 -3.41
N VAL A 518 -22.21 0.33 -3.83
CA VAL A 518 -21.75 -0.86 -3.07
C VAL A 518 -20.80 -1.71 -3.92
N SER A 519 -19.82 -2.35 -3.29
CA SER A 519 -18.98 -3.33 -4.00
C SER A 519 -19.79 -4.56 -4.35
N ASP A 520 -19.81 -4.95 -5.62
CA ASP A 520 -20.50 -6.17 -6.06
C ASP A 520 -19.93 -7.39 -5.34
N ASP A 521 -18.60 -7.47 -5.22
CA ASP A 521 -17.88 -8.50 -4.44
C ASP A 521 -18.36 -8.64 -2.99
N PHE A 522 -18.87 -7.57 -2.36
CA PHE A 522 -19.39 -7.60 -0.99
C PHE A 522 -20.89 -7.94 -0.95
N ARG A 523 -21.66 -7.49 -1.94
CA ARG A 523 -23.11 -7.65 -1.95
C ARG A 523 -23.53 -8.98 -2.55
N PHE A 524 -23.14 -9.25 -3.80
CA PHE A 524 -23.68 -10.33 -4.63
C PHE A 524 -23.40 -11.71 -4.00
N ASP A 525 -24.46 -12.52 -3.84
CA ASP A 525 -24.42 -13.85 -3.20
C ASP A 525 -23.97 -13.84 -1.71
N TRP A 526 -23.57 -12.70 -1.14
CA TRP A 526 -22.93 -12.59 0.18
C TRP A 526 -23.80 -11.90 1.22
N HIS A 527 -24.20 -10.66 0.95
CA HIS A 527 -24.85 -9.76 1.90
C HIS A 527 -26.07 -9.05 1.28
N GLU A 528 -26.78 -9.70 0.37
CA GLU A 528 -27.97 -9.13 -0.27
C GLU A 528 -29.07 -8.81 0.75
N ASP A 529 -29.26 -9.69 1.75
CA ASP A 529 -30.25 -9.53 2.83
C ASP A 529 -30.00 -8.30 3.72
N LEU A 530 -28.74 -7.82 3.80
CA LEU A 530 -28.39 -6.59 4.52
C LEU A 530 -29.12 -5.35 3.95
N TYR A 531 -29.61 -5.45 2.72
CA TYR A 531 -30.07 -4.32 1.92
C TYR A 531 -31.55 -4.35 1.52
N LEU A 532 -32.33 -5.31 2.03
CA LEU A 532 -33.74 -5.52 1.63
C LEU A 532 -34.60 -4.24 1.69
N LEU A 533 -34.45 -3.44 2.76
CA LEU A 533 -35.22 -2.20 2.93
C LEU A 533 -34.83 -1.08 1.94
N ILE A 534 -33.65 -1.16 1.30
CA ILE A 534 -33.08 -0.08 0.49
C ILE A 534 -32.67 -0.52 -0.93
N GLN A 535 -33.06 -1.72 -1.36
CA GLN A 535 -32.60 -2.36 -2.59
C GLN A 535 -32.79 -1.49 -3.85
N SER A 536 -33.89 -0.74 -3.95
CA SER A 536 -34.18 0.18 -5.07
C SER A 536 -33.27 1.41 -5.15
N HIS A 537 -32.47 1.67 -4.11
CA HIS A 537 -31.53 2.79 -4.03
C HIS A 537 -30.07 2.36 -4.20
N ILE A 538 -29.79 1.08 -4.43
CA ILE A 538 -28.43 0.56 -4.58
C ILE A 538 -27.98 0.55 -6.04
N ILE A 539 -26.71 0.90 -6.26
CA ILE A 539 -25.99 0.67 -7.51
C ILE A 539 -24.74 -0.17 -7.15
N PRO A 540 -24.67 -1.46 -7.51
CA PRO A 540 -23.47 -2.26 -7.30
C PRO A 540 -22.36 -1.87 -8.29
N SER A 541 -21.11 -2.13 -7.93
CA SER A 541 -19.95 -1.74 -8.74
C SER A 541 -19.88 -2.39 -10.12
N ALA A 542 -20.53 -3.55 -10.30
CA ALA A 542 -20.69 -4.18 -11.62
C ALA A 542 -21.54 -3.31 -12.57
N ASP A 543 -22.52 -2.57 -12.04
CA ASP A 543 -23.47 -1.79 -12.84
C ASP A 543 -22.97 -0.38 -13.18
N PHE A 544 -21.82 0.05 -12.65
CA PHE A 544 -21.27 1.40 -12.87
C PHE A 544 -21.04 1.71 -14.37
N TRP A 545 -20.68 0.69 -15.16
CA TRP A 545 -20.51 0.85 -16.60
C TRP A 545 -21.83 1.19 -17.31
N PHE A 546 -22.95 0.63 -16.86
CA PHE A 546 -24.28 0.83 -17.45
C PHE A 546 -25.00 2.10 -16.95
N GLN A 547 -24.44 2.80 -15.96
CA GLN A 547 -24.96 4.10 -15.51
C GLN A 547 -24.60 5.21 -16.51
N THR A 548 -25.55 6.13 -16.71
CA THR A 548 -25.39 7.34 -17.52
C THR A 548 -25.94 8.54 -16.74
N PRO A 549 -25.53 9.80 -17.04
CA PRO A 549 -26.05 10.97 -16.34
C PRO A 549 -27.57 11.08 -16.34
N GLN A 550 -28.24 10.63 -17.42
CA GLN A 550 -29.71 10.62 -17.51
C GLN A 550 -30.36 9.66 -16.50
N LYS A 551 -29.79 8.46 -16.30
CA LYS A 551 -30.28 7.49 -15.30
C LYS A 551 -30.06 7.96 -13.85
N LEU A 552 -29.17 8.92 -13.65
CA LEU A 552 -28.83 9.50 -12.35
C LEU A 552 -29.49 10.86 -12.12
N GLN A 553 -30.36 11.32 -13.03
CA GLN A 553 -31.08 12.58 -12.89
C GLN A 553 -31.98 12.57 -11.64
N GLY A 554 -32.06 13.69 -10.95
CA GLY A 554 -32.80 13.85 -9.70
C GLY A 554 -31.98 13.54 -8.44
N ILE A 555 -30.96 12.69 -8.51
CA ILE A 555 -30.12 12.33 -7.37
C ILE A 555 -29.36 13.57 -6.85
N LYS A 556 -29.41 13.79 -5.53
CA LYS A 556 -28.75 14.90 -4.82
C LYS A 556 -27.60 14.45 -3.92
N VAL A 557 -27.64 13.21 -3.45
CA VAL A 557 -26.69 12.65 -2.47
C VAL A 557 -26.23 11.26 -2.91
N PHE A 558 -24.93 10.99 -2.81
CA PHE A 558 -24.41 9.62 -2.90
C PHE A 558 -23.93 9.12 -1.54
N LEU A 559 -24.06 7.82 -1.32
CA LEU A 559 -23.53 7.13 -0.15
C LEU A 559 -22.59 6.02 -0.59
N CYS A 560 -21.46 5.81 0.08
CA CYS A 560 -20.58 4.66 -0.16
C CYS A 560 -19.57 4.44 0.97
N THR A 561 -18.83 3.32 0.96
CA THR A 561 -17.66 3.17 1.84
C THR A 561 -16.52 4.07 1.37
N LEU A 562 -15.58 4.42 2.27
CA LEU A 562 -14.39 5.20 1.89
C LEU A 562 -13.58 4.51 0.77
N SER A 563 -13.44 3.18 0.86
CA SER A 563 -12.77 2.37 -0.17
C SER A 563 -13.43 2.46 -1.56
N MET A 564 -14.74 2.73 -1.64
CA MET A 564 -15.45 2.87 -2.92
C MET A 564 -15.05 4.15 -3.67
N LEU A 565 -14.62 5.20 -2.98
CA LEU A 565 -14.08 6.42 -3.61
C LEU A 565 -12.77 6.17 -4.39
N SER A 566 -12.15 5.00 -4.22
CA SER A 566 -11.00 4.56 -5.03
C SER A 566 -11.40 3.79 -6.30
N SER A 567 -12.69 3.58 -6.57
CA SER A 567 -13.22 2.96 -7.81
C SER A 567 -13.53 3.99 -8.91
N LYS A 568 -13.90 3.52 -10.12
CA LYS A 568 -14.26 4.40 -11.26
C LYS A 568 -15.61 5.11 -11.04
N ILE A 569 -15.63 6.16 -10.21
CA ILE A 569 -16.85 6.89 -9.83
C ILE A 569 -17.05 8.24 -10.53
N ASN A 570 -16.25 8.55 -11.55
CA ASN A 570 -16.27 9.83 -12.28
C ASN A 570 -17.67 10.20 -12.83
N LYS A 571 -18.48 9.22 -13.23
CA LYS A 571 -19.86 9.45 -13.70
C LYS A 571 -20.79 9.95 -12.59
N PHE A 572 -20.62 9.47 -11.36
CA PHE A 572 -21.44 9.88 -10.22
C PHE A 572 -21.00 11.25 -9.71
N THR A 573 -19.69 11.50 -9.65
CA THR A 573 -19.12 12.81 -9.28
C THR A 573 -19.29 13.87 -10.36
N PHE A 574 -19.54 13.50 -11.62
CA PHE A 574 -20.01 14.44 -12.64
C PHE A 574 -21.44 14.96 -12.35
N VAL A 575 -22.34 14.07 -11.90
CA VAL A 575 -23.74 14.42 -11.60
C VAL A 575 -23.88 15.11 -10.23
N VAL A 576 -23.14 14.63 -9.22
CA VAL A 576 -23.07 15.21 -7.87
C VAL A 576 -21.60 15.36 -7.49
N PRO A 577 -20.96 16.51 -7.83
CA PRO A 577 -19.55 16.78 -7.50
C PRO A 577 -19.26 16.60 -6.02
N LEU A 578 -18.18 15.90 -5.66
CA LEU A 578 -17.80 15.73 -4.24
C LEU A 578 -17.34 17.09 -3.68
N ARG A 579 -18.24 17.84 -3.05
CA ARG A 579 -17.99 19.15 -2.42
C ARG A 579 -18.01 19.08 -0.91
N CYS A 580 -19.01 18.39 -0.36
CA CYS A 580 -19.16 18.18 1.07
C CYS A 580 -19.19 16.68 1.37
N MET A 581 -18.19 16.20 2.10
CA MET A 581 -18.10 14.81 2.53
C MET A 581 -18.47 14.71 4.02
N VAL A 582 -19.49 13.93 4.37
CA VAL A 582 -19.78 13.59 5.76
C VAL A 582 -19.25 12.19 6.01
N VAL A 583 -18.40 12.00 7.01
CA VAL A 583 -17.83 10.69 7.36
C VAL A 583 -18.36 10.26 8.72
N ASP A 584 -19.20 9.23 8.75
CA ASP A 584 -19.64 8.56 9.97
C ASP A 584 -18.63 7.48 10.39
N GLU A 585 -18.56 7.23 11.69
CA GLU A 585 -17.55 6.35 12.31
C GLU A 585 -16.10 6.72 11.93
N ALA A 586 -15.82 8.02 11.74
CA ALA A 586 -14.53 8.54 11.28
C ALA A 586 -13.35 8.16 12.19
N SER A 587 -13.57 7.97 13.49
CA SER A 587 -12.55 7.52 14.45
C SER A 587 -12.03 6.09 14.20
N GLN A 588 -12.72 5.31 13.36
CA GLN A 588 -12.32 3.97 12.93
C GLN A 588 -11.43 4.00 11.68
N ILE A 589 -11.14 5.17 11.12
CA ILE A 589 -10.42 5.36 9.86
C ILE A 589 -9.07 6.01 10.12
N LYS A 590 -7.98 5.38 9.66
CA LYS A 590 -6.65 6.00 9.70
C LYS A 590 -6.60 7.21 8.78
N VAL A 591 -5.97 8.29 9.21
CA VAL A 591 -5.84 9.54 8.41
C VAL A 591 -5.22 9.27 7.01
N ALA A 592 -4.31 8.30 6.93
CA ALA A 592 -3.70 7.82 5.69
C ALA A 592 -4.68 7.27 4.63
N GLU A 593 -5.86 6.77 5.03
CA GLU A 593 -6.88 6.26 4.09
C GLU A 593 -7.47 7.38 3.22
N TYR A 594 -7.49 8.61 3.72
CA TYR A 594 -8.07 9.77 3.01
C TYR A 594 -7.17 10.34 1.91
N ILE A 595 -5.91 9.91 1.78
CA ILE A 595 -4.98 10.37 0.74
C ILE A 595 -5.59 10.23 -0.66
N ASN A 596 -6.30 9.13 -0.93
CA ASN A 596 -6.96 8.89 -2.21
C ASN A 596 -8.13 9.85 -2.50
N VAL A 597 -8.72 10.43 -1.45
CA VAL A 597 -9.80 11.42 -1.52
C VAL A 597 -9.21 12.82 -1.70
N PHE A 598 -8.25 13.20 -0.86
CA PHE A 598 -7.59 14.51 -0.90
C PHE A 598 -6.88 14.75 -2.24
N THR A 599 -6.25 13.72 -2.81
CA THR A 599 -5.63 13.79 -4.15
C THR A 599 -6.65 13.67 -5.27
N GLY A 600 -7.62 12.76 -5.15
CA GLY A 600 -8.62 12.50 -6.20
C GLY A 600 -9.66 13.61 -6.39
N PHE A 601 -9.91 14.43 -5.36
CA PHE A 601 -10.97 15.46 -5.35
C PHE A 601 -10.46 16.84 -4.93
N LYS A 602 -9.14 17.09 -5.03
CA LYS A 602 -8.46 18.35 -4.72
C LYS A 602 -9.18 19.61 -5.25
N SER A 603 -9.79 19.51 -6.45
CA SER A 603 -10.47 20.62 -7.13
C SER A 603 -11.95 20.79 -6.80
N THR A 604 -12.60 19.82 -6.15
CA THR A 604 -14.04 19.87 -5.84
C THR A 604 -14.35 19.87 -4.35
N LEU A 605 -13.54 19.19 -3.53
CA LEU A 605 -13.80 18.98 -2.11
C LEU A 605 -13.48 20.24 -1.31
N GLN A 606 -14.52 20.82 -0.70
CA GLN A 606 -14.47 22.09 0.03
C GLN A 606 -14.79 21.94 1.53
N LYS A 607 -15.54 20.90 1.91
CA LYS A 607 -15.88 20.61 3.31
C LYS A 607 -15.84 19.13 3.65
N ILE A 608 -15.36 18.79 4.84
CA ILE A 608 -15.48 17.46 5.46
C ILE A 608 -16.03 17.59 6.89
N CYS A 609 -17.12 16.87 7.17
CA CYS A 609 -17.64 16.68 8.52
C CYS A 609 -17.23 15.28 9.00
N PHE A 610 -16.29 15.20 9.93
CA PHE A 610 -15.92 13.93 10.58
C PHE A 610 -16.79 13.73 11.82
N ILE A 611 -17.50 12.60 11.87
CA ILE A 611 -18.38 12.23 12.98
C ILE A 611 -17.91 10.87 13.51
N GLY A 612 -17.67 10.77 14.81
CA GLY A 612 -17.15 9.54 15.40
C GLY A 612 -17.03 9.64 16.90
N ASP A 613 -16.28 8.73 17.50
CA ASP A 613 -15.94 8.76 18.92
C ASP A 613 -14.62 8.04 19.13
N ASP A 614 -13.64 8.72 19.72
CA ASP A 614 -12.32 8.18 20.00
C ASP A 614 -12.32 7.21 21.19
N LYS A 615 -13.42 7.16 21.96
CA LYS A 615 -13.61 6.23 23.08
C LYS A 615 -14.31 4.92 22.68
N GLN A 616 -14.87 4.85 21.46
CA GLN A 616 -15.36 3.60 20.88
C GLN A 616 -14.19 2.78 20.28
N CYS A 617 -14.43 1.51 19.95
CA CYS A 617 -13.40 0.55 19.58
C CYS A 617 -12.45 1.08 18.48
N LYS A 618 -11.19 1.32 18.84
CA LYS A 618 -10.12 1.59 17.88
C LYS A 618 -9.66 0.27 17.24
N TYR A 619 -9.65 0.23 15.91
CA TYR A 619 -8.97 -0.75 15.05
C TYR A 619 -9.05 -2.23 15.49
N TYR A 620 -10.04 -2.97 14.97
CA TYR A 620 -9.84 -4.40 14.74
C TYR A 620 -8.89 -4.58 13.54
N PHE A 621 -7.74 -5.20 13.77
CA PHE A 621 -6.81 -5.69 12.75
C PHE A 621 -7.15 -7.13 12.36
#